data_AF-A0A381YGJ5-F1
#
_entry.id   AF-A0A381YGJ5-F1
#
_cell.length_a   1.000
_cell.length_b   1.000
_cell.length_c   1.000
_cell.angle_alpha   90.00
_cell.angle_beta   90.00
_cell.angle_gamma   90.00
#
_symmetry.space_group_name_H-M   'P 1'
#
loop_
_entity.id
_entity.type
_entity.pdbx_description
1 polymer ?
#
loop_
_entity_poly.entity_id
_entity_poly.type
_entity_poly.pdbx_seq_one_letter_code
_entity_poly.pdbx_strand_id
1 'polypeptide(L)'
;MDKFPNYIRVTSPLEFTRLVCALERSPRVSFLHEHEGKKVLSVQMDMLKESPVIYYTPVESFDHYLSYGFRSGKEESVMVNSTLDNSKLYSPIVKIKSLPRSLRPSTNSSSIKYQPLEFEDLGSLAKLSFGFEEAPFPLFSFPFNGKWLLGVFLNFNEDGDSFFCYVTLKEEPTKPFLKHTTTSGGQPVFVDNTSEHGYSYIKIVKLQETHPLVNYDQIQS
;
A
#
# COMPACT_ATOMS: atom_id res chain seq x y z
N MET A 1 -19.55 -12.48 15.11
CA MET A 1 -19.48 -11.05 14.72
C MET A 1 -19.18 -11.04 13.24
N ASP A 2 -20.02 -10.45 12.41
CA ASP A 2 -19.77 -10.39 10.96
C ASP A 2 -18.50 -9.59 10.68
N LYS A 3 -17.57 -10.18 9.94
CA LYS A 3 -16.25 -9.60 9.66
C LYS A 3 -16.33 -8.84 8.34
N PHE A 4 -16.67 -7.56 8.44
CA PHE A 4 -16.78 -6.68 7.28
C PHE A 4 -15.42 -6.14 6.87
N PRO A 5 -15.22 -5.82 5.57
CA PRO A 5 -13.99 -5.21 5.10
C PRO A 5 -13.84 -3.74 5.55
N ASN A 6 -12.60 -3.33 5.78
CA ASN A 6 -12.23 -1.94 6.01
C ASN A 6 -11.66 -1.33 4.72
N TYR A 7 -12.24 -0.22 4.28
CA TYR A 7 -11.82 0.48 3.07
C TYR A 7 -10.90 1.65 3.40
N ILE A 8 -9.68 1.60 2.91
CA ILE A 8 -8.62 2.59 3.14
C ILE A 8 -8.31 3.31 1.84
N ARG A 9 -8.49 4.62 1.81
CA ARG A 9 -8.29 5.40 0.59
C ARG A 9 -6.81 5.77 0.40
N VAL A 10 -6.26 5.47 -0.77
CA VAL A 10 -4.95 6.00 -1.19
C VAL A 10 -5.08 7.40 -1.80
N THR A 11 -4.01 8.19 -1.77
CA THR A 11 -4.04 9.62 -2.15
C THR A 11 -4.34 9.85 -3.63
N SER A 12 -3.98 8.92 -4.53
CA SER A 12 -4.22 9.08 -5.97
C SER A 12 -4.30 7.75 -6.73
N PRO A 13 -4.81 7.76 -7.98
CA PRO A 13 -4.74 6.60 -8.86
C PRO A 13 -3.31 6.10 -9.10
N LEU A 14 -2.32 6.99 -9.14
CA LEU A 14 -0.91 6.60 -9.26
C LEU A 14 -0.43 5.81 -8.03
N GLU A 15 -0.80 6.24 -6.82
CA GLU A 15 -0.50 5.51 -5.58
C GLU A 15 -1.12 4.10 -5.60
N PHE A 16 -2.37 3.99 -6.06
CA PHE A 16 -3.04 2.71 -6.23
C PHE A 16 -2.34 1.82 -7.25
N THR A 17 -1.99 2.37 -8.41
CA THR A 17 -1.27 1.64 -9.45
C THR A 17 0.10 1.16 -8.96
N ARG A 18 0.85 1.99 -8.23
CA ARG A 18 2.12 1.58 -7.60
C ARG A 18 1.90 0.42 -6.63
N LEU A 19 0.85 0.48 -5.79
CA LEU A 19 0.51 -0.59 -4.86
C LEU A 19 0.31 -1.93 -5.57
N VAL A 20 -0.40 -1.97 -6.69
CA VAL A 20 -0.73 -3.23 -7.38
C VAL A 20 0.29 -3.68 -8.43
N CYS A 21 1.17 -2.80 -8.92
CA CYS A 21 2.13 -3.13 -9.98
C CYS A 21 3.59 -3.09 -9.54
N ALA A 22 4.02 -2.01 -8.89
CA ALA A 22 5.45 -1.77 -8.70
C ALA A 22 6.08 -2.84 -7.78
N LEU A 23 7.24 -3.35 -8.17
CA LEU A 23 8.03 -4.35 -7.42
C LEU A 23 7.27 -5.65 -7.09
N GLU A 24 6.14 -5.91 -7.73
CA GLU A 24 5.45 -7.20 -7.65
C GLU A 24 6.08 -8.17 -8.64
N ARG A 25 6.26 -9.44 -8.24
CA ARG A 25 6.64 -10.51 -9.17
C ARG A 25 5.60 -10.69 -10.28
N SER A 26 4.32 -10.53 -9.92
CA SER A 26 3.20 -10.45 -10.85
C SER A 26 2.25 -9.37 -10.34
N PRO A 27 1.86 -8.38 -11.16
CA PRO A 27 0.89 -7.37 -10.74
C PRO A 27 -0.40 -8.00 -10.20
N ARG A 28 -0.93 -7.40 -9.14
CA ARG A 28 -2.16 -7.86 -8.46
C ARG A 28 -3.37 -7.56 -9.31
N VAL A 29 -4.44 -8.34 -9.16
CA VAL A 29 -5.73 -8.07 -9.80
C VAL A 29 -6.40 -6.89 -9.09
N SER A 30 -6.86 -5.91 -9.87
CA SER A 30 -7.65 -4.78 -9.37
C SER A 30 -9.13 -5.05 -9.59
N PHE A 31 -9.97 -4.65 -8.65
CA PHE A 31 -11.42 -4.79 -8.75
C PHE A 31 -12.09 -3.44 -8.94
N LEU A 32 -12.91 -3.32 -9.99
CA LEU A 32 -13.74 -2.15 -10.24
C LEU A 32 -15.15 -2.40 -9.70
N HIS A 33 -15.61 -1.57 -8.77
CA HIS A 33 -16.97 -1.65 -8.23
C HIS A 33 -17.47 -0.28 -7.77
N GLU A 34 -18.71 -0.24 -7.28
CA GLU A 34 -19.25 0.95 -6.62
C GLU A 34 -18.95 0.93 -5.11
N HIS A 35 -18.55 2.07 -4.58
CA HIS A 35 -18.33 2.31 -3.15
C HIS A 35 -18.69 3.77 -2.86
N GLU A 36 -19.55 4.02 -1.88
CA GLU A 36 -20.02 5.37 -1.50
C GLU A 36 -20.57 6.19 -2.70
N GLY A 37 -21.30 5.53 -3.60
CA GLY A 37 -21.89 6.15 -4.79
C GLY A 37 -20.88 6.50 -5.89
N LYS A 38 -19.60 6.12 -5.76
CA LYS A 38 -18.56 6.35 -6.77
C LYS A 38 -18.01 5.04 -7.32
N LYS A 39 -17.53 5.07 -8.56
CA LYS A 39 -16.70 3.97 -9.08
C LYS A 39 -15.32 4.05 -8.45
N VAL A 40 -14.84 2.91 -7.99
CA VAL A 40 -13.53 2.77 -7.36
C VAL A 40 -12.78 1.57 -7.92
N LEU A 41 -11.46 1.68 -7.98
CA LEU A 41 -10.58 0.53 -8.05
C LEU A 41 -10.19 0.13 -6.64
N SER A 42 -10.18 -1.17 -6.36
CA SER A 42 -9.82 -1.70 -5.06
C SER A 42 -8.95 -2.94 -5.14
N VAL A 43 -8.17 -3.16 -4.09
CA VAL A 43 -7.34 -4.35 -3.89
C VAL A 43 -7.31 -4.69 -2.41
N GLN A 44 -7.48 -5.97 -2.07
CA GLN A 44 -7.25 -6.45 -0.71
C GLN A 44 -5.74 -6.67 -0.52
N MET A 45 -5.17 -6.08 0.53
CA MET A 45 -3.73 -6.21 0.82
C MET A 45 -3.44 -6.99 2.11
N ASP A 46 -4.37 -7.02 3.06
CA ASP A 46 -4.16 -7.64 4.36
C ASP A 46 -5.48 -8.19 4.94
N MET A 47 -5.38 -8.99 5.99
CA MET A 47 -6.46 -9.51 6.81
C MET A 47 -6.17 -9.20 8.29
N LEU A 48 -6.96 -8.30 8.89
CA LEU A 48 -6.87 -7.95 10.29
C LEU A 48 -7.85 -8.80 11.12
N LYS A 49 -7.35 -9.84 11.79
CA LYS A 49 -8.18 -10.84 12.54
C LYS A 49 -9.39 -11.34 11.74
N GLU A 50 -9.12 -11.70 10.48
CA GLU A 50 -10.06 -12.12 9.43
C GLU A 50 -10.96 -11.02 8.82
N SER A 51 -10.80 -9.75 9.20
CA SER A 51 -11.44 -8.63 8.50
C SER A 51 -10.55 -8.15 7.35
N PRO A 52 -11.01 -8.17 6.09
CA PRO A 52 -10.21 -7.70 4.95
C PRO A 52 -9.86 -6.22 5.06
N VAL A 53 -8.62 -5.88 4.78
CA VAL A 53 -8.17 -4.49 4.61
C VAL A 53 -8.02 -4.22 3.12
N ILE A 54 -8.92 -3.39 2.60
CA ILE A 54 -9.07 -3.08 1.19
C ILE A 54 -8.57 -1.67 0.94
N TYR A 55 -7.58 -1.52 0.08
CA TYR A 55 -7.10 -0.22 -0.38
C TYR A 55 -7.83 0.17 -1.65
N TYR A 56 -8.22 1.44 -1.78
CA TYR A 56 -8.99 1.89 -2.94
C TYR A 56 -8.68 3.32 -3.39
N THR A 57 -9.03 3.62 -4.64
CA THR A 57 -9.01 4.96 -5.21
C THR A 57 -10.25 5.20 -6.08
N PRO A 58 -10.91 6.37 -6.01
CA PRO A 58 -12.01 6.69 -6.90
C PRO A 58 -11.52 6.92 -8.33
N VAL A 59 -12.35 6.56 -9.31
CA VAL A 59 -12.05 6.70 -10.74
C VAL A 59 -13.25 7.23 -11.50
N GLU A 60 -13.00 8.09 -12.48
CA GLU A 60 -14.04 8.68 -13.33
C GLU A 60 -14.22 7.88 -14.63
N SER A 61 -13.13 7.34 -15.16
CA SER A 61 -13.09 6.51 -16.36
C SER A 61 -12.31 5.23 -16.09
N PHE A 62 -12.62 4.15 -16.82
CA PHE A 62 -11.93 2.88 -16.68
C PHE A 62 -11.85 2.09 -17.99
N ASP A 63 -10.82 1.26 -18.08
CA ASP A 63 -10.55 0.38 -19.22
C ASP A 63 -10.39 -1.08 -18.75
N HIS A 64 -9.56 -1.88 -19.41
CA HIS A 64 -9.32 -3.29 -19.10
C HIS A 64 -8.12 -3.53 -18.18
N TYR A 65 -7.10 -2.66 -18.22
CA TYR A 65 -5.86 -2.80 -17.46
C TYR A 65 -5.41 -1.46 -16.87
N LEU A 66 -4.75 -1.50 -15.73
CA LEU A 66 -3.92 -0.40 -15.21
C LEU A 66 -2.48 -0.64 -15.65
N SER A 67 -1.96 0.24 -16.50
CA SER A 67 -0.55 0.25 -16.89
C SER A 67 0.28 1.03 -15.89
N TYR A 68 1.45 0.52 -15.57
CA TYR A 68 2.45 1.14 -14.71
C TYR A 68 3.82 1.12 -15.39
N GLY A 69 4.55 2.21 -15.34
CA GLY A 69 5.96 2.21 -15.68
C GLY A 69 6.57 3.58 -15.54
N PHE A 70 7.68 3.82 -16.24
CA PHE A 70 8.39 5.08 -16.17
C PHE A 70 8.37 5.79 -17.52
N ARG A 71 8.36 7.12 -17.48
CA ARG A 71 8.56 8.01 -18.63
C ARG A 71 9.46 9.16 -18.19
N SER A 72 10.61 9.30 -18.84
CA SER A 72 11.62 10.34 -18.50
C SER A 72 11.98 10.34 -17.00
N GLY A 73 12.13 9.15 -16.42
CA GLY A 73 12.50 8.96 -15.00
C GLY A 73 11.39 9.19 -13.98
N LYS A 74 10.17 9.54 -14.42
CA LYS A 74 8.99 9.70 -13.55
C LYS A 74 8.02 8.55 -13.72
N GLU A 75 7.33 8.19 -12.65
CA GLU A 75 6.27 7.19 -12.70
C GLU A 75 5.10 7.67 -13.57
N GLU A 76 4.46 6.72 -14.24
CA GLU A 76 3.30 6.92 -15.06
C GLU A 76 2.28 5.82 -14.79
N SER A 77 1.01 6.22 -14.66
CA SER A 77 -0.14 5.32 -14.58
C SER A 77 -1.19 5.74 -15.60
N VAL A 78 -1.65 4.78 -16.41
CA VAL A 78 -2.67 4.99 -17.45
C VAL A 78 -3.55 3.75 -17.53
N MET A 79 -4.87 3.92 -17.66
CA MET A 79 -5.76 2.80 -17.99
C MET A 79 -5.77 2.53 -19.49
N VAL A 80 -5.64 1.26 -19.87
CA VAL A 80 -5.47 0.85 -21.27
C VAL A 80 -6.30 -0.40 -21.60
N ASN A 81 -6.54 -0.62 -22.89
CA ASN A 81 -7.32 -1.74 -23.40
C ASN A 81 -6.47 -2.98 -23.75
N SER A 82 -5.14 -2.88 -23.76
CA SER A 82 -4.23 -3.96 -24.15
C SER A 82 -2.89 -3.88 -23.40
N THR A 83 -2.17 -5.00 -23.37
CA THR A 83 -0.88 -5.15 -22.69
C THR A 83 0.28 -5.31 -23.68
N LEU A 84 0.21 -4.63 -24.84
CA LEU A 84 1.18 -4.81 -25.93
C LEU A 84 2.54 -4.13 -25.67
N ASP A 85 2.57 -3.09 -24.83
CA ASP A 85 3.82 -2.42 -24.47
C ASP A 85 4.52 -3.19 -23.34
N ASN A 86 5.50 -4.01 -23.71
CA ASN A 86 6.26 -4.86 -22.79
C ASN A 86 7.21 -4.08 -21.85
N SER A 87 7.33 -2.75 -21.99
CA SER A 87 8.09 -1.91 -21.06
C SER A 87 7.32 -1.56 -19.79
N LYS A 88 6.03 -1.89 -19.75
CA LYS A 88 5.12 -1.56 -18.65
C LYS A 88 4.67 -2.82 -17.91
N LEU A 89 4.25 -2.63 -16.66
CA LEU A 89 3.54 -3.60 -15.85
C LEU A 89 2.04 -3.35 -15.96
N TYR A 90 1.23 -4.42 -15.86
CA TYR A 90 -0.21 -4.32 -16.03
C TYR A 90 -0.97 -5.05 -14.92
N SER A 91 -1.80 -4.31 -14.18
CA SER A 91 -2.79 -4.90 -13.29
C SER A 91 -4.12 -5.06 -14.04
N PRO A 92 -4.66 -6.29 -14.17
CA PRO A 92 -5.95 -6.50 -14.83
C PRO A 92 -7.09 -5.95 -13.96
N ILE A 93 -8.10 -5.37 -14.62
CA ILE A 93 -9.28 -4.80 -13.95
C ILE A 93 -10.46 -5.77 -14.09
N VAL A 94 -10.86 -6.39 -12.98
CA VAL A 94 -12.07 -7.21 -12.88
C VAL A 94 -13.26 -6.34 -12.48
N LYS A 95 -14.29 -6.29 -13.35
CA LYS A 95 -15.47 -5.44 -13.15
C LYS A 95 -16.55 -6.20 -12.38
N ILE A 96 -16.83 -5.78 -11.15
CA ILE A 96 -17.87 -6.38 -10.31
C ILE A 96 -19.20 -5.67 -10.57
N LYS A 97 -20.20 -6.44 -11.01
CA LYS A 97 -21.55 -5.91 -11.30
C LYS A 97 -22.26 -5.40 -10.04
N SER A 98 -22.16 -6.14 -8.93
CA SER A 98 -22.76 -5.78 -7.65
C SER A 98 -22.03 -6.46 -6.50
N LEU A 99 -21.63 -5.70 -5.47
CA LEU A 99 -21.01 -6.28 -4.28
C LEU A 99 -22.06 -6.97 -3.37
N PRO A 100 -21.79 -8.22 -2.93
CA PRO A 100 -22.58 -8.86 -1.89
C PRO A 100 -22.49 -8.07 -0.59
N ARG A 101 -23.49 -8.22 0.29
CA ARG A 101 -23.57 -7.44 1.54
C ARG A 101 -22.35 -7.65 2.45
N SER A 102 -21.77 -8.85 2.46
CA SER A 102 -20.58 -9.19 3.26
C SER A 102 -19.31 -8.45 2.83
N LEU A 103 -19.24 -7.94 1.60
CA LEU A 103 -18.09 -7.19 1.09
C LEU A 103 -18.28 -5.67 1.12
N ARG A 104 -19.39 -5.21 1.74
CA ARG A 104 -19.62 -3.79 2.01
C ARG A 104 -19.05 -3.45 3.39
N PRO A 105 -18.52 -2.23 3.59
CA PRO A 105 -18.04 -1.82 4.91
C PRO A 105 -19.18 -1.90 5.94
N SER A 106 -18.81 -2.21 7.20
CA SER A 106 -19.75 -2.08 8.31
C SER A 106 -20.01 -0.61 8.63
N THR A 107 -21.20 -0.31 9.15
CA THR A 107 -21.51 1.01 9.72
C THR A 107 -20.85 1.24 11.08
N ASN A 108 -20.37 0.18 11.73
CA ASN A 108 -19.69 0.24 13.01
C ASN A 108 -18.17 0.20 12.79
N SER A 109 -17.43 1.05 13.51
CA SER A 109 -15.97 1.01 13.53
C SER A 109 -15.47 -0.33 14.07
N SER A 110 -14.49 -0.93 13.40
CA SER A 110 -13.79 -2.11 13.92
C SER A 110 -13.19 -1.80 15.29
N SER A 111 -13.49 -2.63 16.30
CA SER A 111 -12.79 -2.59 17.58
C SER A 111 -11.37 -3.16 17.48
N ILE A 112 -11.09 -3.93 16.42
CA ILE A 112 -9.79 -4.54 16.17
C ILE A 112 -8.90 -3.53 15.47
N LYS A 113 -7.70 -3.33 16.03
CA LYS A 113 -6.70 -2.38 15.55
C LYS A 113 -5.30 -3.00 15.56
N TYR A 114 -4.45 -2.51 14.67
CA TYR A 114 -3.01 -2.76 14.68
C TYR A 114 -2.38 -2.07 15.90
N GLN A 115 -1.52 -2.79 16.62
CA GLN A 115 -0.71 -2.20 17.68
C GLN A 115 0.46 -1.45 17.04
N PRO A 116 0.68 -0.15 17.35
CA PRO A 116 1.80 0.60 16.82
C PRO A 116 3.12 0.08 17.43
N LEU A 117 4.13 -0.11 16.60
CA LEU A 117 5.49 -0.46 17.02
C LEU A 117 6.48 0.49 16.34
N GLU A 118 6.94 1.49 17.08
CA GLU A 118 7.88 2.48 16.55
C GLU A 118 9.31 1.91 16.53
N PHE A 119 10.00 2.12 15.41
CA PHE A 119 11.38 1.76 15.22
C PHE A 119 12.29 2.99 15.26
N GLU A 120 13.55 2.74 15.62
CA GLU A 120 14.54 3.80 15.81
C GLU A 120 14.86 4.54 14.50
N ASP A 121 14.96 3.82 13.38
CA ASP A 121 15.34 4.40 12.09
C ASP A 121 14.81 3.65 10.86
N LEU A 122 14.96 4.31 9.69
CA LEU A 122 14.60 3.72 8.40
C LEU A 122 15.38 2.44 8.10
N GLY A 123 16.61 2.33 8.60
CA GLY A 123 17.45 1.14 8.46
C GLY A 123 16.79 -0.09 9.08
N SER A 124 16.24 0.06 10.28
CA SER A 124 15.52 -0.99 11.01
C SER A 124 14.21 -1.35 10.32
N LEU A 125 13.47 -0.34 9.84
CA LEU A 125 12.25 -0.58 9.06
C LEU A 125 12.54 -1.33 7.75
N ALA A 126 13.57 -0.91 7.00
CA ALA A 126 13.94 -1.54 5.74
C ALA A 126 14.41 -3.00 5.91
N LYS A 127 15.01 -3.34 7.05
CA LYS A 127 15.42 -4.73 7.36
C LYS A 127 14.24 -5.69 7.49
N LEU A 128 13.01 -5.23 7.69
CA LEU A 128 11.83 -6.11 7.65
C LEU A 128 11.59 -6.71 6.25
N SER A 129 12.14 -6.13 5.18
CA SER A 129 12.07 -6.74 3.86
C SER A 129 13.03 -7.93 3.69
N PHE A 130 13.97 -8.12 4.63
CA PHE A 130 14.94 -9.20 4.58
C PHE A 130 14.25 -10.57 4.71
N GLY A 131 14.45 -11.43 3.71
CA GLY A 131 13.82 -12.77 3.66
C GLY A 131 12.47 -12.83 2.95
N PHE A 132 11.93 -11.70 2.44
CA PHE A 132 10.74 -11.73 1.58
C PHE A 132 11.12 -12.07 0.14
N GLU A 133 10.81 -13.30 -0.29
CA GLU A 133 11.20 -13.81 -1.61
C GLU A 133 10.16 -13.53 -2.71
N GLU A 134 8.88 -13.30 -2.39
CA GLU A 134 7.83 -13.12 -3.41
C GLU A 134 7.68 -11.68 -3.90
N ALA A 135 7.53 -10.72 -2.98
CA ALA A 135 7.49 -9.28 -3.24
C ALA A 135 7.74 -8.54 -1.92
N PRO A 136 8.51 -7.43 -1.92
CA PRO A 136 8.66 -6.62 -0.71
C PRO A 136 7.31 -6.00 -0.34
N PHE A 137 6.94 -6.06 0.93
CA PHE A 137 5.74 -5.39 1.42
C PHE A 137 5.80 -3.89 1.12
N PRO A 138 4.68 -3.26 0.73
CA PRO A 138 4.65 -1.81 0.60
C PRO A 138 4.83 -1.15 1.97
N LEU A 139 5.56 -0.05 2.00
CA LEU A 139 5.45 0.91 3.10
C LEU A 139 4.24 1.80 2.84
N PHE A 140 3.42 2.01 3.84
CA PHE A 140 2.34 2.99 3.83
C PHE A 140 2.79 4.25 4.54
N SER A 141 2.46 5.40 3.94
CA SER A 141 2.74 6.70 4.54
C SER A 141 1.49 7.56 4.64
N PHE A 142 1.31 8.21 5.79
CA PHE A 142 0.14 9.03 6.07
C PHE A 142 0.42 10.06 7.17
N PRO A 143 -0.31 11.19 7.18
CA PRO A 143 -0.13 12.21 8.20
C PRO A 143 -0.62 11.74 9.58
N PHE A 144 0.04 12.20 10.64
CA PHE A 144 -0.40 12.02 12.02
C PHE A 144 0.18 13.14 12.90
N ASN A 145 -0.67 13.93 13.56
CA ASN A 145 -0.29 14.99 14.49
C ASN A 145 0.81 15.95 13.97
N GLY A 146 0.69 16.40 12.71
CA GLY A 146 1.64 17.31 12.08
C GLY A 146 2.97 16.68 11.64
N LYS A 147 3.13 15.36 11.85
CA LYS A 147 4.24 14.54 11.34
C LYS A 147 3.69 13.56 10.30
N TRP A 148 4.58 12.76 9.73
CA TRP A 148 4.21 11.66 8.82
C TRP A 148 4.68 10.34 9.39
N LEU A 149 3.79 9.35 9.44
CA LEU A 149 4.21 7.98 9.74
C LEU A 149 4.58 7.30 8.43
N LEU A 150 5.63 6.48 8.46
CA LEU A 150 6.01 5.59 7.37
C LEU A 150 6.24 4.21 7.96
N GLY A 151 5.48 3.21 7.50
CA GLY A 151 5.54 1.89 8.11
C GLY A 151 4.88 0.80 7.30
N VAL A 152 4.88 -0.40 7.85
CA VAL A 152 4.30 -1.61 7.25
C VAL A 152 3.35 -2.26 8.23
N PHE A 153 2.27 -2.85 7.70
CA PHE A 153 1.33 -3.66 8.48
C PHE A 153 1.77 -5.12 8.41
N LEU A 154 1.96 -5.75 9.57
CA LEU A 154 2.46 -7.12 9.67
C LEU A 154 1.69 -7.92 10.72
N ASN A 155 1.52 -9.21 10.41
CA ASN A 155 1.14 -10.23 11.37
C ASN A 155 2.34 -11.15 11.55
N PHE A 156 3.01 -11.10 12.70
CA PHE A 156 4.19 -11.96 12.93
C PHE A 156 3.80 -13.42 13.12
N ASN A 157 2.60 -13.68 13.66
CA ASN A 157 2.05 -15.02 13.89
C ASN A 157 0.58 -15.03 13.46
N GLU A 158 0.07 -16.17 12.96
CA GLU A 158 -1.32 -16.30 12.48
C GLU A 158 -2.36 -16.02 13.58
N ASP A 159 -2.09 -16.43 14.82
CA ASP A 159 -2.96 -16.20 15.99
C ASP A 159 -2.55 -14.97 16.84
N GLY A 160 -1.52 -14.24 16.40
CA GLY A 160 -0.91 -13.16 17.15
C GLY A 160 -1.60 -11.81 17.00
N ASP A 161 -1.04 -10.82 17.66
CA ASP A 161 -1.41 -9.43 17.40
C ASP A 161 -0.88 -8.96 16.05
N SER A 162 -1.64 -8.04 15.45
CA SER A 162 -1.28 -7.36 14.22
C SER A 162 -0.58 -6.05 14.56
N PHE A 163 0.51 -5.74 13.88
CA PHE A 163 1.34 -4.57 14.17
C PHE A 163 1.39 -3.60 13.00
N PHE A 164 1.47 -2.31 13.32
CA PHE A 164 1.94 -1.29 12.40
C PHE A 164 3.36 -0.93 12.84
N CYS A 165 4.36 -1.49 12.15
CA CYS A 165 5.77 -1.24 12.41
C CYS A 165 6.19 0.01 11.62
N TYR A 166 6.64 1.07 12.29
CA TYR A 166 6.76 2.38 11.65
C TYR A 166 7.93 3.20 12.16
N VAL A 167 8.26 4.24 11.41
CA VAL A 167 9.10 5.36 11.84
C VAL A 167 8.34 6.66 11.69
N THR A 168 8.72 7.65 12.48
CA THR A 168 8.16 9.00 12.40
C THR A 168 9.05 9.90 11.54
N LEU A 169 8.47 10.48 10.48
CA LEU A 169 9.09 11.46 9.60
C LEU A 169 8.62 12.86 9.97
N LYS A 170 9.53 13.84 9.88
CA LYS A 170 9.19 15.26 10.09
C LYS A 170 8.33 15.83 8.95
N GLU A 171 8.52 15.29 7.74
CA GLU A 171 7.91 15.79 6.51
C GLU A 171 7.39 14.63 5.67
N GLU A 172 6.50 14.94 4.73
CA GLU A 172 5.98 13.97 3.76
C GLU A 172 7.12 13.38 2.90
N PRO A 173 7.20 12.04 2.74
CA PRO A 173 8.11 11.45 1.76
C PRO A 173 7.65 11.80 0.34
N THR A 174 8.46 12.58 -0.36
CA THR A 174 8.14 13.07 -1.72
C THR A 174 8.43 12.06 -2.82
N LYS A 175 9.25 11.04 -2.53
CA LYS A 175 9.69 10.05 -3.51
C LYS A 175 9.03 8.69 -3.29
N PRO A 176 8.74 7.95 -4.37
CA PRO A 176 7.95 6.73 -4.36
C PRO A 176 8.64 5.47 -3.82
N PHE A 177 9.97 5.47 -3.70
CA PHE A 177 10.71 4.28 -3.28
C PHE A 177 11.70 4.58 -2.16
N LEU A 178 11.89 3.58 -1.29
CA LEU A 178 12.99 3.51 -0.35
C LEU A 178 14.05 2.56 -0.93
N LYS A 179 15.23 3.09 -1.24
CA LYS A 179 16.40 2.31 -1.66
C LYS A 179 17.22 1.94 -0.43
N HIS A 180 17.60 0.68 -0.31
CA HIS A 180 18.46 0.20 0.76
C HIS A 180 19.42 -0.90 0.28
N THR A 181 20.41 -1.20 1.11
CA THR A 181 21.36 -2.29 0.90
C THR A 181 21.20 -3.30 2.03
N THR A 182 21.32 -4.59 1.70
CA THR A 182 21.30 -5.69 2.68
C THR A 182 22.70 -6.16 3.05
N THR A 183 23.73 -5.66 2.36
CA THR A 183 25.12 -6.14 2.47
C THR A 183 26.05 -5.16 3.18
N SER A 184 25.61 -3.93 3.45
CA SER A 184 26.39 -2.93 4.17
C SER A 184 25.50 -2.10 5.10
N GLY A 185 26.11 -1.39 6.06
CA GLY A 185 25.40 -0.50 7.00
C GLY A 185 24.93 0.83 6.40
N GLY A 186 24.78 0.91 5.08
CA GLY A 186 24.34 2.13 4.40
C GLY A 186 22.91 2.51 4.80
N GLN A 187 22.70 3.79 5.11
CA GLN A 187 21.38 4.29 5.48
C GLN A 187 20.43 4.27 4.28
N PRO A 188 19.16 3.83 4.45
CA PRO A 188 18.18 3.88 3.38
C PRO A 188 17.92 5.31 2.89
N VAL A 189 17.66 5.45 1.60
CA VAL A 189 17.43 6.76 0.95
C VAL A 189 16.20 6.73 0.07
N PHE A 190 15.45 7.82 0.09
CA PHE A 190 14.29 8.00 -0.79
C PHE A 190 14.74 8.28 -2.24
N VAL A 191 14.15 7.58 -3.21
CA VAL A 191 14.51 7.67 -4.65
C VAL A 191 13.28 7.65 -5.57
N ASP A 192 13.42 8.24 -6.76
CA ASP A 192 12.34 8.38 -7.76
C ASP A 192 12.13 7.14 -8.63
N ASN A 193 13.13 6.28 -8.73
CA ASN A 193 13.10 5.08 -9.57
C ASN A 193 14.01 3.98 -9.00
N THR A 194 13.94 2.81 -9.61
CA THR A 194 14.63 1.60 -9.15
C THR A 194 15.70 1.12 -10.15
N SER A 195 16.35 2.06 -10.84
CA SER A 195 17.28 1.75 -11.93
C SER A 195 18.68 1.34 -11.48
N GLU A 196 19.11 1.72 -10.27
CA GLU A 196 20.45 1.39 -9.79
C GLU A 196 20.55 -0.09 -9.40
N HIS A 197 21.54 -0.78 -9.97
CA HIS A 197 21.82 -2.18 -9.66
C HIS A 197 22.48 -2.34 -8.28
N GLY A 198 22.34 -3.53 -7.68
CA GLY A 198 22.98 -3.86 -6.40
C GLY A 198 22.26 -3.35 -5.15
N TYR A 199 21.10 -2.72 -5.32
CA TYR A 199 20.24 -2.26 -4.22
C TYR A 199 18.91 -2.99 -4.20
N SER A 200 18.31 -3.03 -3.02
CA SER A 200 16.94 -3.44 -2.78
C SER A 200 16.05 -2.20 -2.68
N TYR A 201 14.79 -2.35 -3.08
CA TYR A 201 13.82 -1.27 -3.13
C TYR A 201 12.52 -1.69 -2.44
N ILE A 202 11.89 -0.74 -1.77
CA ILE A 202 10.57 -0.89 -1.20
C ILE A 202 9.70 0.23 -1.73
N LYS A 203 8.50 -0.10 -2.25
CA LYS A 203 7.53 0.91 -2.70
C LYS A 203 6.88 1.59 -1.51
N ILE A 204 6.63 2.88 -1.65
CA ILE A 204 5.92 3.70 -0.68
C ILE A 204 4.54 4.03 -1.27
N VAL A 205 3.48 3.82 -0.51
CA VAL A 205 2.10 4.07 -0.92
C VAL A 205 1.48 5.06 0.06
N LYS A 206 1.05 6.21 -0.44
CA LYS A 206 0.48 7.29 0.36
C LYS A 206 -1.02 7.11 0.56
N LEU A 207 -1.46 7.26 1.80
CA LEU A 207 -2.88 7.24 2.15
C LEU A 207 -3.42 8.67 2.17
N GLN A 208 -4.71 8.79 1.87
CA GLN A 208 -5.39 10.08 1.84
C GLN A 208 -5.46 10.72 3.23
N GLU A 209 -5.64 9.88 4.26
CA GLU A 209 -5.81 10.29 5.65
C GLU A 209 -5.05 9.31 6.56
N THR A 210 -4.98 9.67 7.85
CA THR A 210 -4.51 8.81 8.94
C THR A 210 -5.17 7.42 8.87
N HIS A 211 -4.38 6.35 8.98
CA HIS A 211 -4.91 4.99 8.86
C HIS A 211 -5.85 4.63 10.04
N PRO A 212 -7.16 4.42 9.80
CA PRO A 212 -8.16 4.34 10.88
C PRO A 212 -8.02 3.13 11.81
N LEU A 213 -7.30 2.08 11.36
CA LEU A 213 -7.15 0.83 12.11
C LEU A 213 -5.90 0.78 12.98
N VAL A 214 -5.13 1.87 13.13
CA VAL A 214 -3.99 1.88 14.06
C VAL A 214 -4.45 2.31 15.45
N ASN A 215 -3.92 1.65 16.49
CA ASN A 215 -4.19 1.99 17.88
C ASN A 215 -3.34 3.18 18.34
N TYR A 216 -3.69 4.38 17.90
CA TYR A 216 -2.94 5.61 18.17
C TYR A 216 -2.84 5.98 19.66
N ASP A 217 -3.73 5.46 20.52
CA ASP A 217 -3.70 5.71 21.97
C ASP A 217 -2.41 5.17 22.64
N GLN A 218 -1.69 4.28 21.94
CA GLN A 218 -0.42 3.71 22.40
C GLN A 218 0.82 4.40 21.82
N ILE A 219 0.66 5.38 20.92
CA ILE A 219 1.78 6.18 20.43
C ILE A 219 2.07 7.24 21.49
N GLN A 220 3.20 7.12 22.19
CA GLN A 220 3.65 8.13 23.13
C GLN A 220 3.97 9.43 22.38
N SER A 221 3.40 10.54 22.83
CA SER A 221 3.63 11.90 22.30
C SER A 221 5.01 12.43 22.64
#